data_AF-A0AA39SUB5-F1
#
_entry.id   AF-A0AA39SUB5-F1
#
_cell.length_a   1.000
_cell.length_b   1.000
_cell.length_c   1.000
_cell.angle_alpha   90.00
_cell.angle_beta   90.00
_cell.angle_gamma   90.00
#
_symmetry.space_group_name_H-M   'P 1'
#
loop_
_entity.id
_entity.type
_entity.pdbx_description
1 polymer ?
#
loop_
_entity_poly.entity_id
_entity_poly.type
_entity_poly.pdbx_seq_one_letter_code
_entity_poly.pdbx_strand_id
1 'polypeptide(L)' 'MRASRTRGVIPVASCLTVKGAEDVLNKQYAFELSLRTETMYFIADSEKEKEDWIYSLGRSIVQHSRSVTDSEIVDYDSKR' A
#
# COMPACT_ATOMS: atom_id res chain seq x y z
N MET A 1 -0.34 -30.34 9.04
CA MET A 1 -0.26 -28.87 9.01
C MET A 1 -1.07 -28.38 7.82
N ARG A 2 -2.20 -27.71 8.03
CA ARG A 2 -3.02 -27.19 6.92
C ARG A 2 -2.41 -25.86 6.47
N ALA A 3 -1.66 -25.86 5.38
CA ALA A 3 -1.16 -24.62 4.79
C ALA A 3 -2.36 -23.79 4.31
N SER A 4 -2.43 -22.53 4.73
CA SER A 4 -3.42 -21.59 4.20
C SER A 4 -3.10 -21.30 2.74
N ARG A 5 -4.11 -21.31 1.86
CA ARG A 5 -3.97 -20.88 0.46
C ARG A 5 -4.31 -19.40 0.38
N THR A 6 -3.37 -18.60 -0.14
CA THR A 6 -3.60 -17.18 -0.40
C THR A 6 -4.70 -17.00 -1.45
N ARG A 7 -5.61 -16.04 -1.23
CA ARG A 7 -6.67 -15.69 -2.19
C ARG A 7 -6.19 -14.71 -3.25
N GLY A 8 -5.15 -13.95 -2.94
CA GLY A 8 -4.56 -12.96 -3.81
C GLY A 8 -3.37 -12.31 -3.11
N VAL A 9 -2.56 -11.59 -3.89
CA VAL A 9 -1.43 -10.79 -3.39
C VAL A 9 -1.51 -9.44 -4.07
N ILE A 10 -1.40 -8.38 -3.29
CA ILE A 10 -1.34 -7.01 -3.79
C ILE A 10 0.11 -6.56 -3.73
N PRO A 11 0.79 -6.37 -4.88
CA PRO A 11 2.15 -5.85 -4.89
C PRO A 11 2.18 -4.40 -4.40
N VAL A 12 3.02 -4.08 -3.41
CA VAL A 12 3.17 -2.70 -2.91
C VAL A 12 3.52 -1.72 -4.04
N ALA A 13 4.25 -2.17 -5.07
CA ALA A 13 4.57 -1.40 -6.26
C ALA A 13 3.36 -0.86 -7.04
N SER A 14 2.20 -1.51 -6.89
CA SER A 14 0.96 -1.11 -7.55
C SER A 14 0.11 -0.14 -6.72
N CYS A 15 0.41 0.00 -5.43
CA CYS A 15 -0.32 0.85 -4.50
C CYS A 15 0.08 2.32 -4.65
N LEU A 16 -0.90 3.23 -4.61
CA LEU A 16 -0.70 4.66 -4.78
C LEU A 16 -0.97 5.42 -3.47
N THR A 17 -2.14 5.18 -2.86
CA THR A 17 -2.54 5.84 -1.61
C THR A 17 -3.29 4.90 -0.70
N VAL A 18 -3.28 5.19 0.60
CA VAL A 18 -4.11 4.56 1.60
C VAL A 18 -4.72 5.65 2.48
N LYS A 19 -6.02 5.62 2.77
CA LYS A 19 -6.71 6.63 3.59
C LYS A 19 -8.04 6.11 4.15
N GLY A 20 -8.60 6.82 5.13
CA GLY A 20 -9.94 6.55 5.65
C GLY A 20 -11.01 6.63 4.55
N ALA A 21 -12.02 5.78 4.66
CA ALA A 21 -13.11 5.65 3.69
C ALA A 21 -14.48 5.55 4.38
N GLU A 22 -14.58 5.98 5.65
CA GLU A 22 -15.82 5.95 6.43
C GLU A 22 -16.93 6.78 5.76
N ASP A 23 -16.60 7.95 5.23
CA ASP A 23 -17.54 8.82 4.53
C ASP A 23 -18.01 8.26 3.18
N VAL A 24 -17.19 7.39 2.56
CA VAL A 24 -17.48 6.77 1.26
C VAL A 24 -18.36 5.54 1.43
N LEU A 25 -18.03 4.69 2.40
CA LEU A 25 -18.74 3.42 2.64
C LEU A 25 -19.89 3.53 3.65
N ASN A 26 -19.93 4.62 4.43
CA ASN A 26 -20.77 4.75 5.62
C ASN A 26 -20.60 3.55 6.58
N LYS A 27 -19.34 3.14 6.76
CA LYS A 27 -18.91 2.02 7.61
C LYS A 27 -17.79 2.49 8.52
N GLN A 28 -17.93 2.26 9.81
CA GLN A 28 -16.87 2.58 10.77
C GLN A 28 -15.62 1.74 10.48
N TYR A 29 -14.46 2.33 10.76
CA TYR A 29 -13.14 1.71 10.61
C TYR A 29 -12.83 1.27 9.17
N ALA A 30 -13.50 1.89 8.21
CA ALA A 30 -13.27 1.64 6.80
C ALA A 30 -12.07 2.46 6.29
N PHE A 31 -11.29 1.84 5.41
CA PHE A 31 -10.20 2.50 4.70
C PHE A 31 -10.14 2.00 3.26
N GLU A 32 -9.58 2.82 2.38
CA GLU A 32 -9.35 2.48 0.99
C GLU A 32 -7.85 2.38 0.68
N LEU A 33 -7.52 1.46 -0.21
CA LEU A 33 -6.21 1.32 -0.84
C LEU A 33 -6.41 1.54 -2.34
N SER A 34 -5.86 2.64 -2.85
CA SER A 34 -5.87 2.89 -4.29
C SER A 34 -4.69 2.22 -4.96
N LEU A 35 -4.96 1.55 -6.06
CA LEU A 35 -3.99 0.96 -6.98
C LEU A 35 -4.05 1.74 -8.29
N ARG A 36 -3.09 1.47 -9.20
CA ARG A 36 -3.10 2.12 -10.52
C ARG A 36 -4.37 1.84 -11.35
N THR A 37 -4.99 0.68 -11.14
CA THR A 37 -6.11 0.18 -11.95
C THR A 37 -7.43 0.11 -11.22
N GLU A 38 -7.43 0.11 -9.89
CA GLU A 38 -8.62 -0.11 -9.08
C GLU A 38 -8.45 0.48 -7.69
N THR A 39 -9.56 0.66 -6.96
CA THR A 39 -9.55 1.02 -5.55
C THR A 39 -10.20 -0.12 -4.77
N MET A 40 -9.51 -0.58 -3.73
CA MET A 40 -10.01 -1.61 -2.83
C MET A 40 -10.43 -0.99 -1.50
N TYR A 41 -11.47 -1.55 -0.91
CA TYR A 41 -12.05 -1.09 0.35
C TYR A 41 -11.97 -2.19 1.40
N PHE A 42 -11.60 -1.81 2.62
CA PHE A 42 -11.42 -2.70 3.75
C PHE A 42 -12.12 -2.12 4.97
N ILE A 43 -12.52 -2.99 5.90
CA ILE A 43 -13.11 -2.64 7.18
C ILE A 43 -12.28 -3.37 8.24
N ALA A 44 -11.69 -2.62 9.16
CA ALA A 44 -10.95 -3.17 10.29
C ALA A 44 -11.89 -3.47 11.47
N ASP A 45 -11.40 -4.21 12.47
CA ASP A 45 -12.19 -4.55 13.65
C ASP A 45 -12.24 -3.40 14.68
N SER A 46 -11.34 -2.42 14.57
CA SER A 46 -11.30 -1.24 15.45
C SER A 46 -10.63 -0.03 14.79
N GLU A 47 -10.82 1.15 15.39
CA GLU A 47 -10.16 2.38 14.95
C GLU A 47 -8.63 2.27 15.05
N LYS A 48 -8.11 1.70 16.14
CA LYS A 48 -6.67 1.49 16.29
C LYS A 48 -6.12 0.62 15.16
N GLU A 49 -6.80 -0.47 14.84
CA GLU A 49 -6.36 -1.37 13.78
C GLU A 49 -6.41 -0.67 12.40
N LYS A 50 -7.45 0.13 12.13
CA LYS A 50 -7.51 0.97 10.92
C LYS A 50 -6.29 1.89 10.83
N GLU A 51 -5.99 2.63 11.89
CA GLU A 51 -4.85 3.56 11.92
C GLU A 51 -3.50 2.82 11.76
N ASP A 52 -3.33 1.66 12.41
CA ASP A 52 -2.14 0.82 12.27
C ASP A 52 -1.96 0.32 10.82
N TRP A 53 -3.05 -0.07 10.15
CA TRP A 53 -3.05 -0.46 8.73
C TRP A 53 -2.69 0.71 7.82
N ILE A 54 -3.33 1.87 8.00
CA ILE A 54 -3.05 3.09 7.23
C ILE A 54 -1.58 3.49 7.40
N TYR A 55 -1.06 3.50 8.63
CA TYR A 55 0.34 3.86 8.91
C TYR A 55 1.32 2.87 8.25
N SER A 56 1.10 1.58 8.42
CA SER A 56 2.01 0.53 7.93
C SER A 56 2.04 0.45 6.41
N LEU A 57 0.87 0.54 5.76
CA LEU A 57 0.77 0.58 4.30
C LEU A 57 1.33 1.88 3.74
N GLY A 58 1.02 3.03 4.36
CA GLY A 58 1.56 4.33 3.96
C GLY A 58 3.08 4.35 3.96
N ARG A 59 3.73 3.82 5.02
CA ARG A 59 5.19 3.68 5.04
C ARG A 59 5.71 2.76 3.94
N SER A 60 5.04 1.64 3.70
CA SER A 60 5.47 0.66 2.69
C SER A 60 5.42 1.22 1.28
N ILE A 61 4.39 2.01 0.95
CA ILE A 61 4.25 2.71 -0.33
C ILE A 61 5.39 3.73 -0.51
N VAL A 62 5.62 4.58 0.50
CA VAL A 62 6.69 5.59 0.46
C VAL A 62 8.07 4.96 0.37
N GLN A 63 8.31 3.87 1.11
CA GLN A 63 9.58 3.15 1.06
C GLN A 63 9.81 2.54 -0.33
N HIS A 64 8.79 1.95 -0.95
CA HIS A 64 8.91 1.40 -2.28
C HIS A 64 9.17 2.47 -3.33
N SER A 65 8.44 3.60 -3.30
CA SER A 65 8.66 4.69 -4.25
C SER A 65 10.07 5.28 -4.19
N ARG A 66 10.64 5.39 -2.98
CA ARG A 66 12.04 5.82 -2.78
C ARG A 66 13.05 4.79 -3.27
N SER A 67 12.78 3.50 -3.12
CA SER A 67 13.63 2.43 -3.64
C SER A 67 13.69 2.44 -5.18
N VAL A 68 12.60 2.82 -5.85
CA VAL A 68 12.56 2.96 -7.30
C VAL A 68 13.40 4.17 -7.75
N THR A 69 13.39 5.28 -7.01
CA THR A 69 14.20 6.47 -7.34
C THR A 69 15.70 6.31 -7.04
N ASP A 70 16.09 5.44 -6.11
CA ASP A 70 17.51 5.16 -5.79
C ASP A 70 18.15 4.18 -6.80
N SER A 71 17.33 3.48 -7.57
CA SER A 71 17.77 2.53 -8.61
C SER A 71 18.03 3.19 -9.97
N GLU A 72 17.77 4.50 -10.10
CA GLU A 72 17.98 5.28 -11.33
C GLU A 72 19.26 6.13 -11.32
N ILE A 73 20.23 5.82 -10.46
CA ILE A 73 21.60 6.33 -10.65
C ILE A 73 22.26 5.47 -11.74
N VAL A 74 22.01 5.85 -12.99
CA VAL A 74 22.82 5.42 -14.12
C VAL A 74 24.22 6.00 -13.98
N ASP A 75 25.22 5.14 -13.78
CA ASP A 75 26.64 5.47 -13.90
C ASP A 75 26.93 5.97 -15.33
N TYR A 76 26.73 7.27 -15.54
CA TYR A 76 27.35 8.00 -16.65
C TYR A 76 28.62 8.67 -16.12
N ASP A 77 29.72 7.92 -16.10
CA ASP A 77 30.95 8.42 -16.70
C ASP A 77 31.91 7.25 -17.00
N SER A 78 31.82 6.75 -18.23
CA SER A 78 32.90 6.01 -18.87
C SER A 78 33.79 7.00 -19.63
N LYS A 79 35.11 6.86 -19.42
CA LYS A 79 36.22 7.41 -20.23
C LYS A 79 36.46 8.93 -20.14
N ARG A 80 37.53 9.29 -19.42
CA ARG A 80 38.77 9.71 -20.09
C ARG A 80 40.02 9.50 -19.24
#